data_AF-A0A9J6ZXD0-F1
#
_entry.id   AF-A0A9J6ZXD0-F1
#
_cell.length_a   1.000
_cell.length_b   1.000
_cell.length_c   1.000
_cell.angle_alpha   90.00
_cell.angle_beta   90.00
_cell.angle_gamma   90.00
#
_symmetry.space_group_name_H-M   'P 1'
#
loop_
_entity.id
_entity.type
_entity.pdbx_description
1 polymer ?
#
loop_
_entity_poly.entity_id
_entity_poly.type
_entity_poly.pdbx_seq_one_letter_code
_entity_poly.pdbx_strand_id
1 'polypeptide(L)'
;MDDTFRRLVEINVMGRVMAACSARGISDPGLLAQYNSTVLQAIQASMSDVCTPAEFDEILKRQMEWLEQEFDSSLQQLTAPPRQPEAEADTEEPPESEPEPESAPKARPRRAPSGYVPEGKSMPERLAEQRELVEELLKNDCVNLGLVTCKQAEQMSRGMVGREPKKAEADIVVELRATLHTQIRKFLRKHKGGPWNNPKAQEVLRIEIASTGSLRSLVQMARSILSERDEWLMANRGKLSSLLFGGKVRAK
;
A
#
# COMPACT_ATOMS: atom_id res chain seq x y z
N MET A 1 -9.51 -26.16 -16.27
CA MET A 1 -8.12 -26.39 -15.83
C MET A 1 -8.14 -27.31 -14.60
N ASP A 2 -7.37 -28.39 -14.60
CA ASP A 2 -7.36 -29.37 -13.50
C ASP A 2 -6.69 -28.79 -12.23
N ASP A 3 -7.25 -29.06 -11.05
CA ASP A 3 -6.77 -28.51 -9.77
C ASP A 3 -5.33 -28.98 -9.46
N THR A 4 -4.96 -30.16 -9.95
CA THR A 4 -3.59 -30.68 -9.87
C THR A 4 -2.60 -29.83 -10.66
N PHE A 5 -2.98 -29.40 -11.86
CA PHE A 5 -2.14 -28.57 -12.72
C PHE A 5 -1.96 -27.17 -12.13
N ARG A 6 -3.03 -26.58 -11.58
CA ARG A 6 -2.97 -25.27 -10.91
C ARG A 6 -2.00 -25.28 -9.71
N ARG A 7 -2.02 -26.33 -8.89
CA ARG A 7 -1.07 -26.46 -7.77
C ARG A 7 0.38 -26.63 -8.22
N LEU A 8 0.61 -27.36 -9.31
CA LEU A 8 1.95 -27.52 -9.88
C LEU A 8 2.50 -26.19 -10.41
N VAL A 9 1.64 -25.40 -11.06
CA VAL A 9 1.95 -24.03 -11.50
C VAL A 9 2.33 -23.16 -10.31
N GLU A 10 1.51 -23.13 -9.26
CA GLU A 10 1.77 -22.32 -8.06
C GLU A 10 3.12 -22.67 -7.39
N ILE A 11 3.41 -23.96 -7.22
CA ILE A 11 4.66 -24.42 -6.61
C ILE A 11 5.86 -24.06 -7.48
N ASN A 12 5.76 -24.19 -8.81
CA ASN A 12 6.85 -23.90 -9.73
C ASN A 12 7.18 -22.40 -9.74
N VAL A 13 6.16 -21.54 -9.82
CA VAL A 13 6.30 -20.09 -9.72
C VAL A 13 6.94 -19.71 -8.39
N MET A 14 6.44 -20.28 -7.30
CA MET A 14 6.95 -19.98 -5.96
C MET A 14 8.43 -20.32 -5.79
N GLY A 15 8.85 -21.49 -6.28
CA GLY A 15 10.26 -21.90 -6.26
C GLY A 15 11.17 -20.96 -7.05
N ARG A 16 10.74 -20.52 -8.24
CA ARG A 16 11.54 -19.65 -9.11
C ARG A 16 11.66 -18.22 -8.59
N VAL A 17 10.58 -17.65 -8.06
CA VAL A 17 10.61 -16.33 -7.42
C VAL A 17 11.51 -16.34 -6.19
N MET A 18 11.41 -17.38 -5.33
CA MET A 18 12.29 -17.52 -4.18
C MET A 18 13.76 -17.61 -4.58
N ALA A 19 14.09 -18.37 -5.64
CA ALA A 19 15.45 -18.46 -6.15
C ALA A 19 15.97 -17.10 -6.67
N ALA A 20 15.16 -16.37 -7.44
CA ALA A 20 15.52 -15.07 -8.00
C ALA A 20 15.73 -14.00 -6.90
N CYS A 21 14.89 -13.99 -5.87
CA CYS A 21 15.04 -13.12 -4.71
C CYS A 21 16.27 -13.49 -3.87
N SER A 22 16.47 -14.78 -3.60
CA SER A 22 17.61 -15.26 -2.82
C SER A 22 18.95 -14.97 -3.49
N ALA A 23 19.03 -15.06 -4.83
CA ALA A 23 20.23 -14.72 -5.60
C ALA A 23 20.64 -13.24 -5.46
N ARG A 24 19.70 -12.38 -5.06
CA ARG A 24 19.87 -10.93 -4.89
C ARG A 24 19.90 -10.50 -3.42
N GLY A 25 19.99 -11.46 -2.50
CA GLY A 25 20.03 -11.20 -1.06
C GLY A 25 18.69 -10.76 -0.45
N ILE A 26 17.59 -10.90 -1.18
CA ILE A 26 16.24 -10.58 -0.70
C ILE A 26 15.73 -11.79 0.08
N SER A 27 15.71 -11.66 1.41
CA SER A 27 15.25 -12.68 2.36
C SER A 27 14.02 -12.26 3.16
N ASP A 28 13.53 -11.04 2.95
CA ASP A 28 12.35 -10.52 3.64
C ASP A 28 11.09 -11.31 3.23
N PRO A 29 10.38 -11.96 4.19
CA PRO A 29 9.20 -12.76 3.89
C PRO A 29 8.05 -11.95 3.27
N GLY A 30 7.93 -10.66 3.60
CA GLY A 30 6.90 -9.77 3.06
C GLY A 30 7.12 -9.47 1.59
N LEU A 31 8.35 -9.10 1.23
CA LEU A 31 8.77 -8.87 -0.15
C LEU A 31 8.67 -10.15 -0.98
N LEU A 32 9.09 -11.30 -0.43
CA LEU A 32 8.95 -12.61 -1.09
C LEU A 32 7.49 -12.95 -1.39
N ALA A 33 6.57 -12.68 -0.45
CA ALA A 33 5.15 -12.90 -0.64
C ALA A 33 4.56 -11.93 -1.69
N GLN A 34 5.01 -10.68 -1.70
CA GLN A 34 4.59 -9.67 -2.67
C GLN A 34 5.03 -10.05 -4.09
N TYR A 35 6.31 -10.38 -4.30
CA TYR A 35 6.79 -10.81 -5.62
C TYR A 35 6.10 -12.08 -6.10
N ASN A 36 5.87 -13.04 -5.20
CA ASN A 36 5.12 -14.24 -5.54
C ASN A 36 3.70 -13.93 -5.99
N SER A 37 2.99 -13.09 -5.24
CA SER A 37 1.62 -12.71 -5.58
C SER A 37 1.55 -11.98 -6.92
N THR A 38 2.48 -11.06 -7.19
CA THR A 38 2.53 -10.29 -8.43
C THR A 38 2.80 -11.19 -9.64
N VAL A 39 3.79 -12.08 -9.55
CA VAL A 39 4.12 -13.00 -10.65
C VAL A 39 2.99 -14.00 -10.88
N LEU A 40 2.38 -14.54 -9.82
CA LEU A 40 1.22 -15.43 -9.94
C LEU A 40 0.03 -14.75 -10.61
N GLN A 41 -0.30 -13.50 -10.23
CA GLN A 41 -1.38 -12.75 -10.86
C GLN A 41 -1.10 -12.45 -12.32
N ALA A 42 0.14 -12.08 -12.68
CA ALA A 42 0.54 -11.81 -14.05
C ALA A 42 0.46 -13.07 -14.94
N ILE A 43 0.86 -14.22 -14.41
CA ILE A 43 0.73 -15.52 -15.07
C ILE A 43 -0.74 -15.87 -15.26
N GLN A 44 -1.56 -15.78 -14.22
CA GLN A 44 -2.99 -16.08 -14.29
C GLN A 44 -3.73 -15.15 -15.27
N ALA A 45 -3.35 -13.87 -15.34
CA ALA A 45 -3.91 -12.92 -16.30
C ALA A 45 -3.46 -13.18 -17.75
N SER A 46 -2.31 -13.84 -17.93
CA SER A 46 -1.75 -14.17 -19.25
C SER A 46 -2.17 -15.54 -19.76
N MET A 47 -2.77 -16.38 -18.91
CA MET A 47 -3.24 -17.72 -19.26
C MET A 47 -4.66 -17.67 -19.85
N SER A 48 -4.86 -18.34 -20.98
CA SER A 48 -6.19 -18.65 -21.52
C SER A 48 -6.77 -19.91 -20.85
N ASP A 49 -8.08 -20.14 -20.99
CA ASP A 49 -8.79 -21.29 -20.40
C ASP A 49 -8.25 -22.67 -20.86
N VAL A 50 -7.51 -22.69 -21.97
CA VAL A 50 -6.79 -23.85 -22.51
C VAL A 50 -5.34 -23.43 -22.76
N CYS A 51 -4.50 -23.56 -21.73
CA CYS A 51 -3.07 -23.29 -21.79
C CYS A 51 -2.31 -24.62 -21.83
N THR A 52 -1.51 -24.83 -22.87
CA THR A 52 -0.62 -25.99 -22.96
C THR A 52 0.60 -25.82 -22.04
N PRO A 53 1.25 -26.91 -21.61
CA PRO A 53 2.46 -26.80 -20.78
C PRO A 53 3.58 -25.97 -21.41
N ALA A 54 3.72 -26.01 -22.74
CA ALA A 54 4.73 -25.23 -23.46
C ALA A 54 4.41 -23.72 -23.46
N GLU A 55 3.15 -23.35 -23.65
CA GLU A 55 2.70 -21.94 -23.54
C GLU A 55 2.87 -21.42 -22.11
N PHE A 56 2.59 -22.25 -21.11
CA PHE A 56 2.83 -21.92 -19.72
C PHE A 56 4.32 -21.65 -19.44
N ASP A 57 5.22 -22.50 -19.95
CA ASP A 57 6.66 -22.32 -19.77
C ASP A 57 7.17 -21.03 -20.43
N GLU A 58 6.64 -20.64 -21.59
CA GLU A 58 6.97 -19.34 -22.21
C GLU A 58 6.46 -18.15 -21.40
N ILE A 59 5.20 -18.21 -20.91
CA ILE A 59 4.63 -17.18 -20.04
C ILE A 59 5.47 -17.06 -18.77
N LEU A 60 5.80 -18.17 -18.12
CA LEU A 60 6.61 -18.22 -16.91
C LEU A 60 7.99 -17.61 -17.14
N LYS A 61 8.66 -17.98 -18.24
CA LYS A 61 9.96 -17.42 -18.60
C LYS A 61 9.90 -15.91 -18.78
N ARG A 62 8.90 -15.40 -19.49
CA ARG A 62 8.71 -13.96 -19.71
C ARG A 62 8.47 -13.18 -18.41
N GLN A 63 7.68 -13.75 -17.49
CA GLN A 63 7.41 -13.09 -16.20
C GLN A 63 8.64 -13.13 -15.29
N MET A 64 9.46 -14.18 -15.36
CA MET A 64 10.73 -14.23 -14.62
C MET A 64 11.76 -13.25 -15.20
N GLU A 65 11.87 -13.11 -16.53
CA GLU A 65 12.73 -12.13 -17.18
C GLU A 65 12.34 -10.69 -16.80
N TRP A 66 11.04 -10.39 -16.74
CA TRP A 66 10.53 -9.11 -16.26
C TRP A 66 10.92 -8.86 -14.80
N LEU A 67 10.74 -9.86 -13.92
CA LEU A 67 11.11 -9.75 -12.51
C LEU A 67 12.62 -9.49 -12.33
N GLU A 68 13.47 -10.15 -13.12
CA GLU A 68 14.91 -9.93 -13.10
C GLU A 68 15.28 -8.52 -13.58
N GLN A 69 14.64 -8.00 -14.63
CA GLN A 69 14.84 -6.62 -15.10
C GLN A 69 14.42 -5.58 -14.06
N GLU A 70 13.31 -5.82 -13.36
CA GLU A 70 12.83 -4.94 -12.30
C GLU A 70 13.83 -4.84 -11.14
N PHE A 71 14.45 -5.97 -10.77
CA PHE A 71 15.50 -6.00 -9.77
C PHE A 71 16.75 -5.24 -10.22
N ASP A 72 17.18 -5.45 -11.47
CA ASP A 72 18.38 -4.81 -12.00
C ASP A 72 18.18 -3.28 -12.16
N SER A 73 16.97 -2.84 -12.53
CA SER A 73 16.59 -1.42 -12.57
C SER A 73 16.55 -0.79 -11.18
N SER A 74 16.03 -1.50 -10.18
CA SER A 74 16.00 -1.04 -8.78
C SER A 74 17.41 -0.87 -8.21
N LEU A 75 18.35 -1.74 -8.61
CA LEU A 75 19.76 -1.66 -8.21
C LEU A 75 20.47 -0.46 -8.88
N GLN A 76 20.16 -0.17 -10.14
CA GLN A 76 20.72 0.99 -10.85
C GLN A 76 20.30 2.34 -10.24
N GLN A 77 19.07 2.44 -9.72
CA GLN A 77 18.60 3.63 -9.01
C GLN A 77 19.32 3.87 -7.67
N LEU A 78 19.82 2.82 -7.03
CA LEU A 78 20.60 2.92 -5.78
C LEU A 78 22.08 3.24 -6.03
N THR A 79 22.61 2.96 -7.22
CA THR A 79 24.01 3.24 -7.61
C THR A 79 24.20 4.54 -8.39
N ALA A 80 23.13 5.25 -8.74
CA ALA A 80 23.24 6.55 -9.39
C ALA A 80 23.76 7.61 -8.39
N PRO A 81 24.90 8.29 -8.66
CA PRO A 81 25.40 9.31 -7.76
C PRO A 81 24.40 10.48 -7.67
N PRO A 82 24.22 11.09 -6.49
CA PRO A 82 23.29 12.19 -6.32
C PRO A 82 23.73 13.36 -7.21
N ARG A 83 22.85 13.84 -8.10
CA ARG A 83 23.02 15.14 -8.75
C ARG A 83 23.05 16.21 -7.66
N GLN A 84 24.25 16.66 -7.33
CA GLN A 84 24.44 17.85 -6.50
C GLN A 84 23.89 19.06 -7.26
N PRO A 85 23.06 19.91 -6.64
CA PRO A 85 22.83 21.25 -7.16
C PRO A 85 24.13 22.03 -7.01
N GLU A 86 24.67 22.51 -8.12
CA GLU A 86 25.83 23.41 -8.16
C GLU A 86 25.51 24.65 -7.32
N ALA A 87 26.28 24.84 -6.25
CA ALA A 87 26.35 26.07 -5.49
C ALA A 87 27.29 27.03 -6.26
N GLU A 88 26.74 28.10 -6.81
CA GLU A 88 27.55 29.26 -7.21
C GLU A 88 27.93 30.07 -5.96
N ALA A 89 29.24 30.20 -5.79
CA ALA A 89 29.95 31.00 -4.81
C ALA A 89 29.53 32.48 -4.93
N ASP A 90 29.19 33.13 -3.81
CA ASP A 90 30.11 33.98 -3.03
C ASP A 90 30.48 35.28 -3.75
N THR A 91 30.13 36.44 -3.17
CA THR A 91 31.03 37.59 -2.89
C THR A 91 30.22 38.85 -2.53
N GLU A 92 30.41 39.30 -1.29
CA GLU A 92 30.33 40.67 -0.73
C GLU A 92 29.03 41.49 -0.74
N GLU A 93 28.56 41.84 0.47
CA GLU A 93 28.45 43.25 0.93
C GLU A 93 28.16 43.30 2.45
N PRO A 94 28.83 44.21 3.20
CA PRO A 94 28.09 45.31 3.85
C PRO A 94 28.90 46.64 3.82
N PRO A 95 28.36 47.84 4.15
CA PRO A 95 27.26 48.08 5.09
C PRO A 95 26.25 49.23 4.78
N GLU A 96 25.23 49.29 5.65
CA GLU A 96 24.32 50.40 6.03
C GLU A 96 24.40 51.76 5.32
N SER A 97 23.26 52.26 4.81
CA SER A 97 22.67 53.58 5.16
C SER A 97 21.35 53.86 4.41
N GLU A 98 20.28 54.14 5.16
CA GLU A 98 19.16 55.04 4.75
C GLU A 98 19.68 56.51 4.76
N PRO A 99 19.12 57.50 4.00
CA PRO A 99 17.66 57.73 3.87
C PRO A 99 17.12 58.33 2.54
N GLU A 100 15.81 58.09 2.34
CA GLU A 100 14.76 58.97 1.75
C GLU A 100 14.86 59.60 0.32
N PRO A 101 13.69 60.01 -0.25
CA PRO A 101 13.34 59.79 -1.65
C PRO A 101 13.46 61.04 -2.52
N GLU A 102 13.73 60.90 -3.83
CA GLU A 102 13.06 61.73 -4.85
C GLU A 102 13.36 61.34 -6.30
N SER A 103 12.33 61.51 -7.12
CA SER A 103 12.35 61.83 -8.55
C SER A 103 12.64 60.70 -9.57
N ALA A 104 11.58 60.34 -10.29
CA ALA A 104 11.62 59.52 -11.48
C ALA A 104 12.42 60.16 -12.63
N PRO A 105 13.07 59.33 -13.46
CA PRO A 105 13.01 59.55 -14.90
C PRO A 105 12.53 58.30 -15.66
N LYS A 106 11.67 58.53 -16.65
CA LYS A 106 11.09 57.56 -17.57
C LYS A 106 12.16 56.63 -18.17
N ALA A 107 12.08 55.34 -17.86
CA ALA A 107 12.85 54.29 -18.52
C ALA A 107 11.93 53.34 -19.31
N ARG A 108 12.42 52.97 -20.49
CA ARG A 108 11.79 52.23 -21.61
C ARG A 108 10.93 51.02 -21.20
N PRO A 109 9.92 50.62 -22.01
CA PRO A 109 9.17 49.41 -21.74
C PRO A 109 10.12 48.21 -21.76
N ARG A 110 10.41 47.65 -20.59
CA ARG A 110 11.10 46.36 -20.46
C ARG A 110 10.17 45.33 -21.10
N ARG A 111 10.62 44.67 -22.18
CA ARG A 111 9.95 43.48 -22.71
C ARG A 111 9.83 42.50 -21.54
N ALA A 112 8.60 42.15 -21.18
CA ALA A 112 8.35 41.12 -20.17
C ALA A 112 9.11 39.85 -20.61
N PRO A 113 9.88 39.20 -19.72
CA PRO A 113 10.45 37.90 -20.06
C PRO A 113 9.27 36.97 -20.37
N SER A 114 9.20 36.51 -21.62
CA SER A 114 8.33 35.41 -22.02
C SER A 114 8.90 34.13 -21.40
N GLY A 115 8.75 34.02 -20.09
CA GLY A 115 8.88 32.78 -19.36
C GLY A 115 7.52 32.12 -19.37
N TYR A 116 7.46 30.88 -19.82
CA TYR A 116 6.34 30.01 -19.49
C TYR A 116 6.23 29.95 -17.97
N VAL A 117 5.19 30.56 -17.41
CA VAL A 117 4.78 30.35 -16.01
C VAL A 117 3.86 29.15 -16.06
N PRO A 118 4.27 27.98 -15.53
CA PRO A 118 3.37 26.84 -15.45
C PRO A 118 2.10 27.30 -14.73
N GLU A 119 0.93 27.11 -15.36
CA GLU A 119 -0.34 27.38 -14.70
C GLU A 119 -0.40 26.52 -13.44
N GLY A 120 -0.33 27.18 -12.28
CA GLY A 120 -0.48 26.51 -11.01
C GLY A 120 -1.85 25.86 -10.97
N LYS A 121 -1.90 24.54 -10.75
CA LYS A 121 -3.14 23.76 -10.66
C LYS A 121 -4.21 24.53 -9.88
N SER A 122 -5.39 24.64 -10.48
CA SER A 122 -6.52 25.34 -9.89
C SER A 122 -6.94 24.67 -8.57
N MET A 123 -7.53 25.42 -7.63
CA MET A 123 -8.04 24.84 -6.38
C MET A 123 -9.02 23.67 -6.62
N PRO A 124 -9.93 23.71 -7.60
CA PRO A 124 -10.77 22.56 -7.94
C PRO A 124 -10.00 21.31 -8.37
N GLU A 125 -8.95 21.46 -9.18
CA GLU A 125 -8.10 20.34 -9.60
C GLU A 125 -7.36 19.73 -8.41
N ARG A 126 -6.80 20.56 -7.52
CA ARG A 126 -6.15 20.08 -6.28
C ARG A 126 -7.12 19.31 -5.38
N LEU A 127 -8.37 19.74 -5.29
CA LEU A 127 -9.40 19.04 -4.51
C LEU A 127 -9.83 17.73 -5.18
N ALA A 128 -9.84 17.67 -6.52
CA ALA A 128 -10.12 16.44 -7.25
C ALA A 128 -9.00 15.40 -7.04
N GLU A 129 -7.74 15.81 -7.16
CA GLU A 129 -6.58 14.94 -6.90
C GLU A 129 -6.60 14.39 -5.46
N GLN A 130 -6.93 15.21 -4.47
CA GLN A 130 -7.06 14.75 -3.08
C GLN A 130 -8.18 13.72 -2.89
N ARG A 131 -9.30 13.86 -3.62
CA ARG A 131 -10.40 12.88 -3.57
C ARG A 131 -9.98 11.57 -4.23
N GLU A 132 -9.28 11.66 -5.35
CA GLU A 132 -8.77 10.49 -6.09
C GLU A 132 -7.86 9.64 -5.20
N LEU A 133 -6.93 10.26 -4.47
CA LEU A 133 -6.05 9.55 -3.53
C LEU A 133 -6.82 8.82 -2.42
N VAL A 134 -7.86 9.44 -1.85
CA VAL A 134 -8.70 8.82 -0.82
C VAL A 134 -9.55 7.70 -1.43
N GLU A 135 -10.05 7.89 -2.65
CA GLU A 135 -10.83 6.88 -3.37
C GLU A 135 -10.00 5.65 -3.74
N GLU A 136 -8.75 5.84 -4.16
CA GLU A 136 -7.81 4.76 -4.43
C GLU A 136 -7.54 3.93 -3.17
N LEU A 137 -7.24 4.57 -2.04
CA LEU A 137 -7.05 3.90 -0.76
C LEU A 137 -8.30 3.13 -0.31
N LEU A 138 -9.49 3.66 -0.60
CA LEU A 138 -10.74 2.98 -0.26
C LEU A 138 -10.98 1.74 -1.12
N LYS A 139 -10.91 1.89 -2.44
CA LYS A 139 -11.25 0.82 -3.39
C LYS A 139 -10.21 -0.28 -3.44
N ASN A 140 -8.94 0.04 -3.21
CA ASN A 140 -7.87 -0.93 -3.21
C ASN A 140 -7.58 -1.39 -1.79
N ASP A 141 -6.95 -0.54 -0.97
CA ASP A 141 -6.37 -0.98 0.29
C ASP A 141 -7.41 -1.39 1.33
N CYS A 142 -8.45 -0.59 1.52
CA CYS A 142 -9.48 -0.90 2.51
C CYS A 142 -10.31 -2.12 2.12
N VAL A 143 -10.52 -2.34 0.82
CA VAL A 143 -11.18 -3.55 0.30
C VAL A 143 -10.29 -4.77 0.43
N ASN A 144 -9.01 -4.67 0.05
CA ASN A 144 -8.04 -5.76 0.14
C ASN A 144 -7.84 -6.23 1.59
N LEU A 145 -7.85 -5.30 2.54
CA LEU A 145 -7.79 -5.62 3.97
C LEU A 145 -9.13 -6.15 4.54
N GLY A 146 -10.19 -6.17 3.73
CA GLY A 146 -11.52 -6.59 4.15
C GLY A 146 -12.16 -5.67 5.18
N LEU A 147 -11.72 -4.41 5.27
CA LEU A 147 -12.34 -3.41 6.14
C LEU A 147 -13.71 -2.99 5.59
N VAL A 148 -13.84 -2.91 4.26
CA VAL A 148 -15.08 -2.62 3.55
C VAL A 148 -15.24 -3.53 2.35
N THR A 149 -16.47 -3.70 1.90
CA THR A 149 -16.76 -4.36 0.62
C THR A 149 -16.58 -3.38 -0.54
N CYS A 150 -16.37 -3.88 -1.77
CA CYS A 150 -16.27 -3.03 -2.96
C CYS A 150 -17.49 -2.10 -3.11
N LYS A 151 -18.69 -2.63 -2.83
CA LYS A 151 -19.94 -1.84 -2.88
C LYS A 151 -19.96 -0.71 -1.85
N GLN A 152 -19.47 -0.96 -0.64
CA GLN A 152 -19.39 0.07 0.40
C GLN A 152 -18.32 1.11 0.05
N ALA A 153 -17.16 0.69 -0.46
CA ALA A 153 -16.11 1.60 -0.90
C ALA A 153 -16.61 2.54 -2.02
N GLU A 154 -17.36 2.01 -3.00
CA GLU A 154 -18.00 2.82 -4.04
C GLU A 154 -19.06 3.78 -3.48
N GLN A 155 -19.86 3.34 -2.50
CA GLN A 155 -20.85 4.21 -1.87
C GLN A 155 -20.19 5.35 -1.08
N MET A 156 -19.12 5.04 -0.34
CA MET A 156 -18.33 6.03 0.40
C MET A 156 -17.65 7.02 -0.57
N SER A 157 -17.08 6.56 -1.68
CA SER A 157 -16.45 7.44 -2.67
C SER A 157 -17.45 8.37 -3.36
N ARG A 158 -18.63 7.86 -3.73
CA ARG A 158 -19.72 8.71 -4.24
C ARG A 158 -20.17 9.75 -3.22
N GLY A 159 -20.17 9.40 -1.94
CA GLY A 159 -20.51 10.32 -0.84
C GLY A 159 -19.52 11.47 -0.63
N MET A 160 -18.29 11.35 -1.16
CA MET A 160 -17.27 12.41 -1.09
C MET A 160 -17.48 13.52 -2.12
N VAL A 161 -18.23 13.27 -3.20
CA VAL A 161 -18.46 14.24 -4.27
C VAL A 161 -19.23 15.44 -3.72
N GLY A 162 -18.71 16.64 -3.96
CA GLY A 162 -19.30 17.90 -3.45
C GLY A 162 -18.97 18.22 -1.99
N ARG A 163 -18.22 17.37 -1.29
CA ARG A 163 -17.71 17.65 0.07
C ARG A 163 -16.24 18.07 0.05
N GLU A 164 -15.81 18.73 1.12
CA GLU A 164 -14.39 18.95 1.35
C GLU A 164 -13.67 17.60 1.59
N PRO A 165 -12.56 17.33 0.89
CA PRO A 165 -11.87 16.03 0.95
C PRO A 165 -11.49 15.64 2.39
N LYS A 166 -10.94 16.58 3.16
CA LYS A 166 -10.51 16.35 4.55
C LYS A 166 -11.67 15.94 5.47
N LYS A 167 -12.82 16.59 5.33
CA LYS A 167 -14.00 16.28 6.16
C LYS A 167 -14.59 14.94 5.78
N ALA A 168 -14.68 14.66 4.47
CA ALA A 168 -15.16 13.38 3.99
C ALA A 168 -14.23 12.22 4.41
N GLU A 169 -12.91 12.42 4.34
CA GLU A 169 -11.93 11.47 4.85
C GLU A 169 -12.13 11.20 6.35
N ALA A 170 -12.31 12.25 7.16
CA ALA A 170 -12.55 12.07 8.60
C ALA A 170 -13.79 11.22 8.90
N ASP A 171 -14.91 11.48 8.20
CA ASP A 171 -16.15 10.68 8.34
C ASP A 171 -15.91 9.21 7.97
N ILE A 172 -15.23 8.98 6.84
CA ILE A 172 -14.87 7.63 6.36
C ILE A 172 -14.00 6.91 7.39
N VAL A 173 -12.99 7.59 7.93
CA VAL A 173 -12.06 7.01 8.91
C VAL A 173 -12.79 6.59 10.18
N VAL A 174 -13.78 7.36 10.65
CA VAL A 174 -14.61 6.99 11.81
C VAL A 174 -15.37 5.68 11.55
N GLU A 175 -15.98 5.53 10.37
CA GLU A 175 -16.71 4.32 10.00
C GLU A 175 -15.78 3.10 9.88
N LEU A 176 -14.61 3.28 9.28
CA LEU A 176 -13.61 2.22 9.14
C LEU A 176 -13.04 1.78 10.49
N ARG A 177 -12.77 2.71 11.42
CA ARG A 177 -12.36 2.38 12.79
C ARG A 177 -13.40 1.53 13.50
N ALA A 178 -14.68 1.90 13.40
CA ALA A 178 -15.77 1.16 14.01
C ALA A 178 -15.87 -0.27 13.44
N THR A 179 -15.65 -0.42 12.14
CA THR A 179 -15.64 -1.71 11.46
C THR A 179 -14.47 -2.57 11.91
N LEU A 180 -13.24 -2.02 11.91
CA LEU A 180 -12.04 -2.71 12.40
C LEU A 180 -12.19 -3.15 13.86
N HIS A 181 -12.67 -2.25 14.73
CA HIS A 181 -12.97 -2.58 16.13
C HIS A 181 -13.93 -3.75 16.26
N THR A 182 -14.97 -3.78 15.43
CA THR A 182 -15.98 -4.84 15.46
C THR A 182 -15.39 -6.17 15.00
N GLN A 183 -14.56 -6.17 13.95
CA GLN A 183 -13.87 -7.36 13.46
C GLN A 183 -12.93 -7.92 14.53
N ILE A 184 -12.08 -7.09 15.13
CA ILE A 184 -11.15 -7.50 16.19
C ILE A 184 -11.92 -8.02 17.40
N ARG A 185 -12.98 -7.33 17.85
CA ARG A 185 -13.79 -7.79 18.98
C ARG A 185 -14.42 -9.17 18.73
N LYS A 186 -14.95 -9.40 17.51
CA LYS A 186 -15.47 -10.73 17.12
C LYS A 186 -14.37 -11.79 17.15
N PHE A 187 -13.19 -11.45 16.64
CA PHE A 187 -12.02 -12.34 16.64
C PHE A 187 -11.57 -12.70 18.06
N LEU A 188 -11.36 -11.71 18.93
CA LEU A 188 -10.95 -11.90 20.32
C LEU A 188 -11.92 -12.82 21.08
N ARG A 189 -13.24 -12.67 20.88
CA ARG A 189 -14.25 -13.54 21.50
C ARG A 189 -14.14 -14.98 20.99
N LYS A 190 -13.98 -15.16 19.68
CA LYS A 190 -13.90 -16.49 19.04
C LYS A 190 -12.63 -17.25 19.44
N HIS A 191 -11.51 -16.54 19.58
CA HIS A 191 -10.19 -17.14 19.79
C HIS A 191 -9.62 -16.92 21.20
N LYS A 192 -10.48 -16.63 22.19
CA LYS A 192 -10.11 -16.40 23.61
C LYS A 192 -8.94 -15.41 23.78
N GLY A 193 -9.01 -14.31 23.05
CA GLY A 193 -8.01 -13.23 23.07
C GLY A 193 -6.95 -13.31 21.97
N GLY A 194 -6.76 -14.46 21.30
CA GLY A 194 -5.86 -14.56 20.14
C GLY A 194 -4.43 -14.09 20.46
N PRO A 195 -3.77 -13.32 19.57
CA PRO A 195 -2.45 -12.75 19.84
C PRO A 195 -2.48 -11.71 20.98
N TRP A 196 -3.63 -11.07 21.21
CA TRP A 196 -3.83 -10.07 22.25
C TRP A 196 -4.62 -10.64 23.44
N ASN A 197 -4.13 -11.74 24.00
CA ASN A 197 -4.78 -12.44 25.10
C ASN A 197 -4.80 -11.64 26.42
N ASN A 198 -3.90 -10.66 26.57
CA ASN A 198 -3.80 -9.81 27.75
C ASN A 198 -4.76 -8.62 27.66
N PRO A 199 -5.57 -8.33 28.71
CA PRO A 199 -6.41 -7.13 28.77
C PRO A 199 -5.67 -5.81 28.48
N LYS A 200 -4.41 -5.69 28.91
CA LYS A 200 -3.59 -4.50 28.64
C LYS A 200 -3.30 -4.35 27.14
N ALA A 201 -2.96 -5.43 26.45
CA ALA A 201 -2.72 -5.41 25.00
C ALA A 201 -3.99 -5.07 24.22
N GLN A 202 -5.14 -5.60 24.66
CA GLN A 202 -6.42 -5.23 24.05
C GLN A 202 -6.75 -3.75 24.25
N GLU A 203 -6.44 -3.17 25.41
CA GLU A 203 -6.67 -1.75 25.65
C GLU A 203 -5.76 -0.87 24.78
N VAL A 204 -4.49 -1.24 24.65
CA VAL A 204 -3.54 -0.57 23.74
C VAL A 204 -4.11 -0.54 22.32
N LEU A 205 -4.56 -1.69 21.80
CA LEU A 205 -5.18 -1.74 20.47
C LEU A 205 -6.41 -0.84 20.33
N ARG A 206 -7.26 -0.77 21.35
CA ARG A 206 -8.45 0.10 21.30
C ARG A 206 -8.04 1.56 21.21
N ILE A 207 -7.08 1.97 22.04
CA ILE A 207 -6.55 3.35 22.04
C ILE A 207 -5.88 3.65 20.70
N GLU A 208 -5.10 2.71 20.17
CA GLU A 208 -4.38 2.86 18.91
C GLU A 208 -5.35 3.04 17.73
N ILE A 209 -6.37 2.19 17.63
CA ILE A 209 -7.40 2.31 16.59
C ILE A 209 -8.14 3.65 16.74
N ALA A 210 -8.51 4.02 17.97
CA ALA A 210 -9.23 5.27 18.23
C ALA A 210 -8.39 6.53 17.95
N SER A 211 -7.08 6.48 18.15
CA SER A 211 -6.16 7.61 18.00
C SER A 211 -5.70 7.87 16.56
N THR A 212 -6.00 6.99 15.61
CA THR A 212 -5.75 7.29 14.19
C THR A 212 -6.42 8.60 13.79
N GLY A 213 -5.94 9.27 12.75
CA GLY A 213 -6.47 10.58 12.32
C GLY A 213 -6.74 10.66 10.82
N SER A 214 -6.03 9.85 10.04
CA SER A 214 -6.09 9.81 8.58
C SER A 214 -6.39 8.40 8.10
N LEU A 215 -6.85 8.30 6.85
CA LEU A 215 -7.12 7.03 6.20
C LEU A 215 -5.85 6.21 6.01
N ARG A 216 -4.77 6.88 5.61
CA ARG A 216 -3.46 6.24 5.40
C ARG A 216 -2.91 5.60 6.68
N SER A 217 -2.95 6.32 7.80
CA SER A 217 -2.50 5.79 9.09
C SER A 217 -3.37 4.62 9.56
N LEU A 218 -4.69 4.69 9.34
CA LEU A 218 -5.60 3.60 9.66
C LEU A 218 -5.31 2.35 8.82
N VAL A 219 -5.08 2.49 7.52
CA VAL A 219 -4.73 1.38 6.61
C VAL A 219 -3.43 0.71 7.05
N GLN A 220 -2.39 1.50 7.34
CA GLN A 220 -1.10 0.97 7.77
C GLN A 220 -1.20 0.20 9.10
N MET A 221 -1.94 0.75 10.06
CA MET A 221 -2.22 0.09 11.34
C MET A 221 -3.05 -1.18 11.15
N ALA A 222 -4.10 -1.12 10.32
CA ALA A 222 -4.93 -2.28 10.02
C ALA A 222 -4.11 -3.40 9.37
N ARG A 223 -3.17 -3.09 8.47
CA ARG A 223 -2.22 -4.07 7.92
C ARG A 223 -1.44 -4.78 9.01
N SER A 224 -0.83 -4.03 9.93
CA SER A 224 -0.06 -4.59 11.04
C SER A 224 -0.90 -5.49 11.95
N ILE A 225 -2.08 -5.02 12.33
CA ILE A 225 -2.99 -5.79 13.21
C ILE A 225 -3.48 -7.06 12.52
N LEU A 226 -3.86 -6.97 11.24
CA LEU A 226 -4.38 -8.10 10.48
C LEU A 226 -3.28 -9.11 10.13
N SER A 227 -2.04 -8.68 9.90
CA SER A 227 -0.91 -9.60 9.72
C SER A 227 -0.61 -10.35 11.01
N GLU A 228 -0.56 -9.68 12.17
CA GLU A 228 -0.36 -10.34 13.47
C GLU A 228 -1.47 -11.37 13.77
N ARG A 229 -2.72 -11.03 13.41
CA ARG A 229 -3.85 -11.96 13.47
C ARG A 229 -3.61 -13.20 12.60
N ASP A 230 -3.21 -13.00 11.35
CA ASP A 230 -3.09 -14.08 10.37
C ASP A 230 -1.88 -14.97 10.66
N GLU A 231 -0.76 -14.40 11.12
CA GLU A 231 0.39 -15.13 11.65
C GLU A 231 -0.01 -16.01 12.83
N TRP A 232 -0.77 -15.46 13.79
CA TRP A 232 -1.27 -16.24 14.93
C TRP A 232 -2.21 -17.37 14.48
N LEU A 233 -3.10 -17.10 13.53
CA LEU A 233 -3.99 -18.13 12.97
C LEU A 233 -3.21 -19.24 12.28
N MET A 234 -2.16 -18.92 11.54
CA MET A 234 -1.31 -19.90 10.87
C MET A 234 -0.52 -20.72 11.88
N ALA A 235 0.07 -20.09 12.90
CA ALA A 235 0.77 -20.78 13.99
C ALA A 235 -0.17 -21.71 14.80
N ASN A 236 -1.44 -21.33 14.94
CA ASN A 236 -2.40 -22.08 15.75
C ASN A 236 -3.36 -22.96 14.94
N ARG A 237 -3.16 -23.07 13.62
CA ARG A 237 -4.06 -23.78 12.69
C ARG A 237 -4.32 -25.23 13.09
N GLY A 238 -3.30 -25.93 13.57
CA GLY A 238 -3.41 -27.32 14.05
C GLY A 238 -4.15 -27.48 15.39
N LYS A 239 -4.14 -26.46 16.25
CA LYS A 239 -4.92 -26.44 17.51
C LYS A 239 -6.37 -26.02 17.29
N LEU A 240 -6.62 -25.21 16.26
CA LEU A 240 -7.95 -24.77 15.88
C LEU A 240 -8.72 -25.86 15.11
N SER A 241 -8.04 -26.70 14.33
CA SER A 241 -8.68 -27.85 13.67
C SER A 241 -9.11 -28.93 14.67
N SER A 242 -8.33 -29.19 15.72
CA SER A 242 -8.70 -30.15 16.77
C SER A 242 -9.85 -29.67 17.68
N LEU A 243 -10.06 -28.36 17.79
CA LEU A 243 -11.23 -27.79 18.47
C LEU A 243 -12.52 -27.89 17.63
N LEU A 244 -12.41 -27.96 16.31
CA LEU A 244 -13.55 -28.11 15.40
C LEU A 244 -13.88 -29.58 15.08
N PHE A 245 -12.88 -30.48 15.11
CA PHE A 245 -13.03 -31.91 14.84
C PHE A 245 -12.82 -32.82 16.07
N GLY A 246 -12.66 -32.24 17.27
CA GLY A 246 -12.44 -32.95 18.54
C GLY A 246 -13.68 -33.68 19.09
N GLY A 247 -14.50 -34.25 18.22
CA GLY A 247 -15.58 -35.16 18.57
C GLY A 247 -15.01 -36.49 19.08
N LYS A 248 -14.71 -36.55 20.37
CA LYS A 248 -14.83 -37.72 21.26
C LYS A 248 -14.56 -39.08 20.57
N VAL A 249 -13.29 -39.46 20.40
CA VAL A 249 -12.94 -40.88 20.21
C VAL A 249 -13.23 -41.59 21.53
N ARG A 250 -14.41 -42.20 21.60
CA ARG A 250 -14.82 -43.04 22.72
C ARG A 250 -14.04 -44.34 22.60
N ALA A 251 -12.93 -44.46 23.32
CA ALA A 251 -12.25 -45.73 23.50
C ALA A 251 -13.21 -46.73 24.15
N LYS A 252 -13.34 -47.90 23.54
CA LYS A 252 -13.98 -49.09 24.11
C LYS A 252 -12.87 -50.06 24.49
#